data_AF-A0A2I2A585-F1
#
_entry.id   AF-A0A2I2A585-F1
#
_cell.length_a   1.000
_cell.length_b   1.000
_cell.length_c   1.000
_cell.angle_alpha   90.00
_cell.angle_beta   90.00
_cell.angle_gamma   90.00
#
_symmetry.space_group_name_H-M   'P 1'
#
loop_
_entity.id
_entity.type
_entity.pdbx_description
1 polymer ?
#
loop_
_entity_poly.entity_id
_entity_poly.type
_entity_poly.pdbx_seq_one_letter_code
_entity_poly.pdbx_strand_id
1 'polypeptide(L)'
;MFKRHINYLFLLLVTFFLFSCSSNPIQSSAGIDREFQVEGSQDELMRKTLAWAAKKQQNTKSVIRVNYHQNGKIIGTGLISMKNSMELVDAYQFTMQIDVRDNQARMVLNNIDQIQGVVAVSIEESLKNIKKHLSKLADDYEMALQQGSKK
;
A
#
# COMPACT_ATOMS: atom_id res chain seq x y z
N MET A 1 51.85 11.39 -29.13
CA MET A 1 50.66 12.18 -28.74
C MET A 1 49.40 11.34 -28.50
N PHE A 2 49.27 10.12 -29.06
CA PHE A 2 48.06 9.28 -28.96
C PHE A 2 47.72 8.70 -27.56
N LYS A 3 48.72 8.41 -26.72
CA LYS A 3 48.51 7.78 -25.38
C LYS A 3 47.78 8.66 -24.36
N ARG A 4 47.82 9.99 -24.50
CA ARG A 4 47.15 10.91 -23.57
C ARG A 4 45.63 10.91 -23.76
N HIS A 5 45.14 10.78 -25.00
CA HIS A 5 43.71 10.82 -25.31
C HIS A 5 42.95 9.56 -24.86
N ILE A 6 43.62 8.40 -24.86
CA ILE A 6 43.05 7.14 -24.37
C ILE A 6 42.72 7.21 -22.87
N ASN A 7 43.56 7.87 -22.06
CA ASN A 7 43.30 8.02 -20.64
C ASN A 7 42.11 8.93 -20.33
N TYR A 8 41.90 10.00 -21.11
CA TYR A 8 40.75 10.88 -20.93
C TYR A 8 39.45 10.22 -21.40
N LEU A 9 39.50 9.43 -22.48
CA LEU A 9 38.34 8.69 -22.98
C LEU A 9 37.89 7.62 -21.98
N PHE A 10 38.84 6.93 -21.34
CA PHE A 10 38.57 5.93 -20.32
C PHE A 10 38.01 6.56 -19.03
N LEU A 11 38.53 7.71 -18.62
CA LEU A 11 38.03 8.46 -17.47
C LEU A 11 36.57 8.91 -17.68
N LEU A 12 36.24 9.37 -18.90
CA LEU A 12 34.90 9.83 -19.26
C LEU A 12 33.89 8.67 -19.30
N LEU A 13 34.32 7.50 -19.81
CA LEU A 13 33.53 6.26 -19.78
C LEU A 13 33.23 5.78 -18.35
N VAL A 14 34.22 5.83 -17.44
CA VAL A 14 34.03 5.46 -16.03
C VAL A 14 33.07 6.42 -15.33
N THR A 15 33.15 7.73 -15.59
CA THR A 15 32.20 8.68 -15.02
C THR A 15 30.76 8.47 -15.53
N PHE A 16 30.57 8.08 -16.79
CA PHE A 16 29.24 7.82 -17.35
C PHE A 16 28.56 6.61 -16.70
N PHE A 17 29.34 5.55 -16.42
CA PHE A 17 28.82 4.36 -15.72
C PHE A 17 28.41 4.63 -14.25
N LEU A 18 29.02 5.62 -13.58
CA LEU A 18 28.65 5.98 -12.21
C LEU A 18 27.31 6.74 -12.11
N PHE A 19 26.85 7.39 -13.18
CA PHE A 19 25.55 8.09 -13.19
C PHE A 19 24.38 7.22 -13.64
N SER A 20 24.61 6.05 -14.25
CA SER A 20 23.53 5.15 -14.69
C SER A 20 22.96 4.25 -13.60
N CYS A 21 23.43 4.37 -12.36
CA CYS A 21 22.89 3.59 -11.23
C CYS A 21 21.86 4.37 -10.39
N SER A 22 21.24 5.44 -10.92
CA SER A 22 20.02 5.98 -10.32
C SER A 22 18.81 5.20 -10.84
N SER A 23 18.69 3.93 -10.45
CA SER A 23 17.36 3.33 -10.37
C SER A 23 16.61 4.17 -9.35
N ASN A 24 15.78 5.12 -9.82
CA ASN A 24 14.84 5.78 -8.94
C ASN A 24 14.12 4.65 -8.20
N PRO A 25 14.20 4.58 -6.86
CA PRO A 25 13.41 3.60 -6.13
C PRO A 25 11.99 3.82 -6.61
N ILE A 26 11.34 2.75 -7.07
CA ILE A 26 9.94 2.77 -7.50
C ILE A 26 9.21 3.56 -6.43
N GLN A 27 8.86 4.82 -6.75
CA GLN A 27 8.17 5.67 -5.79
C GLN A 27 6.90 4.91 -5.50
N SER A 28 6.78 4.41 -4.26
CA SER A 28 5.58 3.72 -3.81
C SER A 28 4.41 4.60 -4.20
N SER A 29 3.64 4.13 -5.18
CA SER A 29 2.43 4.80 -5.67
C SER A 29 1.67 5.28 -4.44
N ALA A 30 1.46 6.59 -4.32
CA ALA A 30 0.97 7.30 -3.16
C ALA A 30 0.10 6.41 -2.22
N GLY A 31 0.68 5.84 -1.17
CA GLY A 31 0.03 4.80 -0.38
C GLY A 31 0.33 4.86 1.11
N ILE A 32 0.02 3.78 1.83
CA ILE A 32 0.33 3.59 3.25
C ILE A 32 1.06 2.28 3.43
N ASP A 33 2.09 2.31 4.28
CA ASP A 33 2.85 1.14 4.72
C ASP A 33 2.96 1.24 6.24
N ARG A 34 2.38 0.26 6.94
CA ARG A 34 2.31 0.26 8.40
C ARG A 34 2.64 -1.11 8.95
N GLU A 35 3.46 -1.11 9.98
CA GLU A 35 3.81 -2.29 10.76
C GLU A 35 3.16 -2.19 12.14
N PHE A 36 2.62 -3.32 12.60
CA PHE A 36 1.90 -3.47 13.86
C PHE A 36 2.61 -4.53 14.70
N GLN A 37 2.97 -4.15 15.93
CA GLN A 37 3.51 -5.06 16.93
C GLN A 37 2.34 -5.57 17.78
N VAL A 38 2.00 -6.85 17.63
CA VAL A 38 0.79 -7.44 18.20
C VAL A 38 1.08 -8.85 18.67
N GLU A 39 0.86 -9.16 19.95
CA GLU A 39 1.10 -10.50 20.47
C GLU A 39 0.19 -11.55 19.82
N GLY A 40 0.78 -12.70 19.47
CA GLY A 40 0.05 -13.83 18.89
C GLY A 40 0.92 -14.65 17.95
N SER A 41 0.53 -15.91 17.74
CA SER A 41 1.15 -16.72 16.69
C SER A 41 0.72 -16.25 15.31
N GLN A 42 1.53 -16.53 14.30
CA GLN A 42 1.23 -16.24 12.90
C GLN A 42 -0.15 -16.79 12.50
N ASP A 43 -0.49 -18.01 12.93
CA ASP A 43 -1.79 -18.63 12.62
C ASP A 43 -2.96 -17.89 13.28
N GLU A 44 -2.80 -17.44 14.52
CA GLU A 44 -3.83 -16.67 15.21
C GLU A 44 -4.06 -15.32 14.52
N LEU A 45 -2.98 -14.61 14.23
CA LEU A 45 -3.02 -13.31 13.57
C LEU A 45 -3.54 -13.44 12.13
N MET A 46 -3.22 -14.53 11.43
CA MET A 46 -3.75 -14.84 10.11
C MET A 46 -5.28 -15.03 10.17
N ARG A 47 -5.77 -15.82 11.13
CA ARG A 47 -7.21 -16.02 11.34
C ARG A 47 -7.93 -14.70 11.64
N LYS A 48 -7.37 -13.86 12.51
CA LYS A 48 -7.93 -12.51 12.81
C LYS A 48 -7.96 -11.64 11.55
N THR A 49 -6.90 -11.68 10.75
CA THR A 49 -6.80 -10.92 9.50
C THR A 49 -7.85 -11.35 8.48
N LEU A 50 -8.05 -12.65 8.29
CA LEU A 50 -9.09 -13.17 7.39
C LEU A 50 -10.51 -12.80 7.87
N ALA A 51 -10.77 -12.90 9.18
CA ALA A 51 -12.05 -12.50 9.76
C ALA A 51 -12.32 -11.00 9.57
N TRP A 52 -11.30 -10.15 9.78
CA TRP A 52 -11.38 -8.72 9.51
C TRP A 52 -11.67 -8.43 8.03
N ALA A 53 -10.95 -9.08 7.11
CA ALA A 53 -11.12 -8.90 5.68
C ALA A 53 -12.53 -9.31 5.22
N ALA A 54 -13.06 -10.43 5.73
CA ALA A 54 -14.42 -10.88 5.46
C ALA A 54 -15.47 -9.87 5.93
N LYS A 55 -15.28 -9.23 7.10
CA LYS A 55 -16.14 -8.16 7.60
C LYS A 55 -16.12 -6.93 6.68
N LYS A 56 -14.96 -6.59 6.11
CA LYS A 56 -14.82 -5.47 5.17
C LYS A 56 -15.42 -5.74 3.80
N GLN A 57 -15.47 -7.00 3.36
CA GLN A 57 -16.10 -7.36 2.08
C GLN A 57 -17.58 -6.95 2.01
N GLN A 58 -18.28 -6.88 3.15
CA GLN A 58 -19.69 -6.50 3.24
C GLN A 58 -19.92 -5.00 3.46
N ASN A 59 -18.85 -4.19 3.56
CA ASN A 59 -18.97 -2.77 3.88
C ASN A 59 -19.19 -1.95 2.60
N THR A 60 -20.24 -1.13 2.59
CA THR A 60 -20.63 -0.30 1.44
C THR A 60 -19.68 0.86 1.13
N LYS A 61 -18.82 1.26 2.08
CA LYS A 61 -17.88 2.40 1.92
C LYS A 61 -16.44 1.98 1.61
N SER A 62 -16.05 0.78 2.02
CA SER A 62 -14.72 0.21 1.78
C SER A 62 -14.82 -1.30 1.65
N VAL A 63 -14.82 -1.80 0.42
CA VAL A 63 -14.91 -3.23 0.12
C VAL A 63 -13.50 -3.77 -0.02
N ILE A 64 -13.18 -4.86 0.66
CA ILE A 64 -11.93 -5.61 0.48
C ILE A 64 -12.27 -6.99 -0.05
N ARG A 65 -11.63 -7.38 -1.15
CA ARG A 65 -11.66 -8.74 -1.69
C ARG A 65 -10.29 -9.37 -1.54
N VAL A 66 -10.22 -10.49 -0.82
CA VAL A 66 -8.99 -11.30 -0.77
C VAL A 66 -8.90 -12.09 -2.07
N ASN A 67 -7.79 -11.94 -2.78
CA ASN A 67 -7.51 -12.65 -4.02
C ASN A 67 -6.62 -13.87 -3.78
N TYR A 68 -5.72 -13.78 -2.80
CA TYR A 68 -4.76 -14.83 -2.47
C TYR A 68 -4.36 -14.78 -1.00
N HIS A 69 -4.20 -15.94 -0.37
CA HIS A 69 -3.58 -16.07 0.95
C HIS A 69 -2.71 -17.34 1.00
N GLN A 70 -1.42 -17.19 1.34
CA GLN A 70 -0.51 -18.31 1.56
C GLN A 70 0.73 -17.85 2.35
N ASN A 71 1.28 -18.73 3.19
CA ASN A 71 2.57 -18.52 3.87
C ASN A 71 2.68 -17.19 4.63
N GLY A 72 1.65 -16.81 5.40
CA GLY A 72 1.67 -15.54 6.15
C GLY A 72 1.33 -14.31 5.31
N LYS A 73 1.15 -14.42 3.99
CA LYS A 73 0.83 -13.30 3.12
C LYS A 73 -0.62 -13.35 2.65
N ILE A 74 -1.30 -12.20 2.68
CA ILE A 74 -2.60 -11.95 2.06
C ILE A 74 -2.43 -10.86 1.01
N ILE A 75 -3.00 -11.07 -0.17
CA ILE A 75 -3.11 -10.04 -1.21
C ILE A 75 -4.59 -9.89 -1.57
N GLY A 76 -5.04 -8.65 -1.63
CA GLY A 76 -6.41 -8.31 -1.97
C GLY A 76 -6.50 -7.00 -2.74
N THR A 77 -7.73 -6.72 -3.19
CA THR A 77 -8.11 -5.47 -3.83
C THR A 77 -9.12 -4.77 -2.96
N GLY A 78 -8.93 -3.47 -2.75
CA GLY A 78 -9.86 -2.62 -2.04
C GLY A 78 -10.55 -1.62 -2.95
N LEU A 79 -11.76 -1.20 -2.58
CA LEU A 79 -12.52 -0.16 -3.26
C LEU A 79 -13.08 0.82 -2.23
N ILE A 80 -12.78 2.11 -2.38
CA ILE A 80 -13.32 3.21 -1.56
C ILE A 80 -14.25 4.06 -2.42
N SER A 81 -15.46 4.28 -1.93
CA SER A 81 -16.41 5.21 -2.52
C SER A 81 -16.56 6.43 -1.62
N MET A 82 -16.40 7.62 -2.19
CA MET A 82 -16.55 8.89 -1.48
C MET A 82 -17.31 9.92 -2.31
N LYS A 83 -18.03 10.80 -1.64
CA LYS A 83 -18.69 11.93 -2.28
C LYS A 83 -17.71 13.09 -2.46
N ASN A 84 -17.69 13.69 -3.63
CA ASN A 84 -16.95 14.93 -3.88
C ASN A 84 -17.77 16.17 -3.48
N SER A 85 -17.19 17.35 -3.69
CA SER A 85 -17.81 18.66 -3.36
C SER A 85 -19.12 18.94 -4.10
N MET A 86 -19.42 18.20 -5.17
CA MET A 86 -20.66 18.29 -5.94
C MET A 86 -21.66 17.17 -5.58
N GLU A 87 -21.45 16.48 -4.45
CA GLU A 87 -22.25 15.33 -4.00
C GLU A 87 -22.26 14.12 -4.97
N LEU A 88 -21.37 14.12 -5.97
CA LEU A 88 -21.18 12.99 -6.89
C LEU A 88 -20.25 11.96 -6.27
N VAL A 89 -20.45 10.69 -6.63
CA VAL A 89 -19.65 9.57 -6.10
C VAL A 89 -18.41 9.37 -6.96
N ASP A 90 -17.24 9.52 -6.32
CA ASP A 90 -15.96 9.06 -6.84
C ASP A 90 -15.61 7.70 -6.22
N ALA A 91 -15.12 6.77 -7.02
CA ALA A 91 -14.66 5.46 -6.59
C ALA A 91 -13.19 5.26 -6.93
N TYR A 92 -12.44 4.75 -5.94
CA TYR A 92 -11.02 4.50 -6.02
C TYR A 92 -10.73 3.05 -5.71
N GLN A 93 -9.92 2.41 -6.55
CA GLN A 93 -9.39 1.08 -6.33
C GLN A 93 -8.00 1.17 -5.72
N PHE A 94 -7.64 0.21 -4.86
CA PHE A 94 -6.28 0.06 -4.36
C PHE A 94 -5.91 -1.41 -4.19
N THR A 95 -4.60 -1.70 -4.16
CA THR A 95 -4.05 -3.00 -3.80
C THR A 95 -3.75 -3.04 -2.31
N MET A 96 -4.12 -4.14 -1.66
CA MET A 96 -3.82 -4.43 -0.26
C MET A 96 -2.89 -5.64 -0.20
N GLN A 97 -1.78 -5.51 0.51
CA GLN A 97 -0.94 -6.63 0.92
C GLN A 97 -0.83 -6.62 2.44
N ILE A 98 -0.99 -7.79 3.05
CA ILE A 98 -0.74 -7.99 4.48
C ILE A 98 0.25 -9.12 4.64
N ASP A 99 1.33 -8.88 5.38
CA ASP A 99 2.33 -9.86 5.78
C ASP A 99 2.19 -10.10 7.28
N VAL A 100 1.99 -11.35 7.68
CA VAL A 100 1.77 -11.78 9.06
C VAL A 100 2.89 -12.73 9.47
N ARG A 101 3.44 -12.48 10.65
CA ARG A 101 4.47 -13.30 11.32
C ARG A 101 4.12 -13.43 12.80
N ASP A 102 4.86 -14.25 13.54
CA ASP A 102 4.72 -14.28 14.99
C ASP A 102 4.95 -12.88 15.57
N ASN A 103 4.01 -12.46 16.40
CA ASN A 103 3.98 -11.17 17.10
C ASN A 103 3.96 -9.91 16.22
N GLN A 104 3.72 -10.04 14.91
CA GLN A 104 3.84 -8.92 13.97
C GLN A 104 2.88 -9.05 12.79
N ALA A 105 2.33 -7.93 12.36
CA ALA A 105 1.67 -7.81 11.06
C ALA A 105 2.14 -6.54 10.35
N ARG A 106 2.22 -6.56 9.02
CA ARG A 106 2.48 -5.39 8.18
C ARG A 106 1.41 -5.27 7.12
N MET A 107 0.85 -4.08 6.95
CA MET A 107 -0.12 -3.76 5.91
C MET A 107 0.46 -2.73 4.95
N VAL A 108 0.35 -3.03 3.66
CA VAL A 108 0.69 -2.12 2.56
C VAL A 108 -0.56 -1.88 1.72
N LEU A 109 -0.91 -0.61 1.55
CA LEU A 109 -2.03 -0.12 0.76
C LEU A 109 -1.47 0.79 -0.34
N ASN A 110 -1.50 0.37 -1.59
CA ASN A 110 -0.86 1.06 -2.71
C ASN A 110 -1.64 0.88 -4.02
N ASN A 111 -1.07 1.30 -5.15
CA ASN A 111 -1.68 1.29 -6.48
C ASN A 111 -3.09 1.88 -6.47
N ILE A 112 -3.19 3.12 -5.98
CA ILE A 112 -4.46 3.83 -5.85
C ILE A 112 -4.82 4.42 -7.22
N ASP A 113 -5.92 3.95 -7.79
CA ASP A 113 -6.42 4.42 -9.08
C ASP A 113 -7.87 4.87 -8.96
N GLN A 114 -8.23 5.98 -9.61
CA GLN A 114 -9.62 6.39 -9.76
C GLN A 114 -10.28 5.57 -10.86
N ILE A 115 -11.37 4.88 -10.53
CA ILE A 115 -12.10 4.02 -11.48
C ILE A 115 -13.47 4.60 -11.86
N GLN A 116 -13.98 5.55 -11.08
CA GLN A 116 -15.20 6.28 -11.36
C GLN A 116 -15.13 7.67 -10.71
N GLY A 117 -15.67 8.70 -11.37
CA GLY A 117 -15.82 10.03 -10.79
C GLY A 117 -15.72 11.16 -11.79
N VAL A 118 -15.91 12.39 -11.30
CA VAL A 118 -15.80 13.61 -12.10
C VAL A 118 -14.52 14.35 -11.68
N VAL A 119 -13.66 14.67 -12.64
CA VAL A 119 -12.38 15.37 -12.44
C VAL A 119 -12.63 16.87 -12.15
N ALA A 120 -13.38 17.18 -11.10
CA ALA A 120 -13.73 18.55 -10.71
C ALA A 120 -12.90 19.07 -9.52
N VAL A 121 -12.25 18.18 -8.78
CA VAL A 121 -11.41 18.50 -7.61
C VAL A 121 -9.94 18.34 -7.99
N SER A 122 -9.05 19.10 -7.34
CA SER A 122 -7.60 18.90 -7.52
C SER A 122 -7.23 17.46 -7.14
N ILE A 123 -6.45 16.80 -8.00
CA ILE A 123 -5.99 15.41 -7.79
C ILE A 123 -5.29 15.27 -6.43
N GLU A 124 -4.59 16.31 -5.98
CA GLU A 124 -3.88 16.34 -4.71
C GLU A 124 -4.83 16.25 -3.50
N GLU A 125 -5.94 16.98 -3.51
CA GLU A 125 -6.92 16.96 -2.43
C GLU A 125 -7.64 15.61 -2.34
N SER A 126 -8.00 15.04 -3.50
CA SER A 126 -8.56 13.68 -3.58
C SER A 126 -7.58 12.64 -3.01
N LEU A 127 -6.31 12.69 -3.41
CA LEU A 127 -5.27 11.80 -2.89
C LEU A 127 -5.07 11.95 -1.38
N LYS A 128 -5.10 13.18 -0.85
CA LYS A 128 -5.02 13.44 0.60
C LYS A 128 -6.20 12.80 1.34
N ASN A 129 -7.41 12.94 0.82
CA ASN A 129 -8.61 12.36 1.41
C ASN A 129 -8.62 10.84 1.35
N ILE A 130 -8.12 10.24 0.27
CA ILE A 130 -7.97 8.79 0.15
C ILE A 130 -6.93 8.28 1.16
N LYS A 131 -5.76 8.91 1.25
CA LYS A 131 -4.74 8.54 2.25
C LYS A 131 -5.32 8.59 3.67
N LYS A 132 -6.14 9.59 4.00
CA LYS A 132 -6.83 9.64 5.31
C LYS A 132 -7.76 8.44 5.52
N HIS A 133 -8.49 8.00 4.50
CA HIS A 133 -9.34 6.81 4.58
C HIS A 133 -8.53 5.51 4.72
N LEU A 134 -7.45 5.38 3.95
CA LEU A 134 -6.55 4.23 4.06
C LEU A 134 -5.89 4.16 5.43
N SER A 135 -5.55 5.30 6.04
CA SER A 135 -4.97 5.32 7.38
C SER A 135 -5.96 4.79 8.41
N LYS A 136 -7.22 5.24 8.32
CA LYS A 136 -8.30 4.72 9.18
C LYS A 136 -8.57 3.24 8.96
N LEU A 137 -8.38 2.74 7.73
CA LEU A 137 -8.52 1.31 7.44
C LEU A 137 -7.41 0.50 8.12
N ALA A 138 -6.17 1.03 8.13
CA ALA A 138 -5.06 0.46 8.85
C ALA A 138 -5.26 0.50 10.38
N ASP A 139 -5.78 1.61 10.93
CA ASP A 139 -6.14 1.71 12.36
C ASP A 139 -7.21 0.67 12.74
N ASP A 140 -8.23 0.51 11.90
CA ASP A 140 -9.29 -0.48 12.10
C ASP A 140 -8.79 -1.93 12.06
N TYR A 141 -7.82 -2.21 11.18
CA TYR A 141 -7.13 -3.49 11.16
C TYR A 141 -6.33 -3.75 12.43
N GLU A 142 -5.56 -2.78 12.90
CA GLU A 142 -4.80 -2.88 14.16
C GLU A 142 -5.73 -3.22 15.34
N MET A 143 -6.84 -2.51 15.46
CA MET A 143 -7.85 -2.81 16.49
C MET A 143 -8.39 -4.24 16.38
N ALA A 144 -8.58 -4.76 15.16
CA ALA A 144 -9.06 -6.12 14.95
C ALA A 144 -8.03 -7.19 15.36
N LEU A 145 -6.72 -6.90 15.25
CA LEU A 145 -5.67 -7.79 15.72
C LEU A 145 -5.61 -7.86 17.26
N GLN A 146 -5.88 -6.74 17.92
CA GLN A 146 -5.84 -6.62 19.39
C GLN A 146 -7.08 -7.22 20.07
N GLN A 147 -8.23 -7.31 19.37
CA GLN A 147 -9.43 -7.97 19.89
C GLN A 147 -9.18 -9.48 20.08
N GLY A 148 -9.10 -9.91 21.35
CA GLY A 148 -8.80 -11.29 21.75
C GLY A 148 -7.51 -11.45 22.55
N SER A 149 -6.67 -10.40 22.68
CA SER A 149 -5.42 -10.45 23.45
C SER A 149 -5.59 -10.25 24.97
N LYS A 150 -6.83 -10.17 25.46
CA LYS A 150 -7.11 -10.16 26.91
C LYS A 150 -7.10 -11.60 27.41
N LYS A 151 -5.95 -12.04 27.91
CA LYS A 151 -5.89 -13.12 28.90
C LYS A 151 -6.47 -12.65 30.23
#